data_AF-A0A7S3HFB3-F1
#
_entry.id   AF-A0A7S3HFB3-F1
#
_cell.length_a   1.000
_cell.length_b   1.000
_cell.length_c   1.000
_cell.angle_alpha   90.00
_cell.angle_beta   90.00
_cell.angle_gamma   90.00
#
_symmetry.space_group_name_H-M   'P 1'
#
loop_
_entity.id
_entity.type
_entity.pdbx_description
1 polymer ?
#
loop_
_entity_poly.entity_id
_entity_poly.type
_entity_poly.pdbx_seq_one_letter_code
_entity_poly.pdbx_strand_id
1 'polypeptide(L)'
;LIDVSLWPHDGRVRQDGARSKQGVASKPYVLNLCVSPVFRRRGLAAKLVALAERLIRDVWGDTEIYLHVYDDALPANALYEACGYEALQYTYDKEFPYSKAEAELLRTSTW
;
A
#
# COMPACT_ATOMS: atom_id res chain seq x y z
N LEU A 1 -17.56 -4.47 -1.73
CA LEU A 1 -16.21 -4.42 -2.32
C LEU A 1 -15.21 -5.09 -1.38
N ILE A 2 -14.35 -5.95 -1.91
CA ILE A 2 -13.15 -6.48 -1.25
C ILE A 2 -12.05 -6.28 -2.27
N ASP A 3 -11.05 -5.47 -1.94
CA ASP A 3 -10.04 -5.01 -2.90
C ASP A 3 -8.64 -4.99 -2.29
N VAL A 4 -7.65 -5.28 -3.12
CA VAL A 4 -6.23 -5.02 -2.84
C VAL A 4 -5.57 -4.55 -4.14
N SER A 5 -4.93 -3.38 -4.07
CA SER A 5 -4.21 -2.77 -5.18
C SER A 5 -2.73 -2.67 -4.84
N LEU A 6 -1.87 -3.14 -5.74
CA LEU A 6 -0.42 -3.26 -5.50
C LEU A 6 0.37 -2.50 -6.56
N TRP A 7 1.48 -1.91 -6.12
CA TRP A 7 2.49 -1.31 -6.97
C TRP A 7 3.76 -2.20 -6.96
N PRO A 8 4.29 -2.63 -8.11
CA PRO A 8 5.56 -3.36 -8.18
C PRO A 8 6.80 -2.52 -7.82
N HIS A 9 7.88 -3.24 -7.45
CA HIS A 9 9.22 -2.71 -7.12
C HIS A 9 10.04 -2.23 -8.31
N ASP A 10 9.49 -2.27 -9.52
CA ASP A 10 10.22 -1.99 -10.76
C ASP A 10 9.99 -0.56 -11.27
N GLY A 11 9.35 0.28 -10.44
CA GLY A 11 9.13 1.68 -10.75
C GLY A 11 8.10 1.92 -11.86
N ARG A 12 7.36 0.90 -12.32
CA ARG A 12 6.39 1.04 -13.40
C ARG A 12 5.15 1.81 -12.94
N VAL A 13 5.20 3.14 -13.00
CA VAL A 13 4.03 3.88 -13.47
C VAL A 13 3.82 3.42 -14.91
N ARG A 14 2.70 2.78 -15.23
CA ARG A 14 2.35 2.40 -16.62
C ARG A 14 1.92 3.62 -17.45
N GLN A 15 2.68 4.70 -17.36
CA GLN A 15 2.54 5.88 -18.20
C GLN A 15 3.83 6.01 -19.01
N ASP A 16 3.70 6.06 -20.33
CA ASP A 16 4.86 6.23 -21.22
C ASP A 16 5.69 7.43 -20.79
N GLY A 17 6.98 7.19 -20.50
CA GLY A 17 7.92 8.22 -20.09
C GLY A 17 8.02 8.48 -18.58
N ALA A 18 7.22 7.82 -17.75
CA ALA A 18 7.37 7.93 -16.30
C ALA A 18 8.69 7.30 -15.82
N ARG A 19 9.39 8.00 -14.92
CA ARG A 19 10.64 7.54 -14.29
C ARG A 19 10.46 7.60 -12.78
N SER A 20 10.92 6.58 -12.06
CA SER A 20 11.06 6.68 -10.60
C SER A 20 12.06 7.77 -10.21
N LYS A 21 11.83 8.45 -9.09
CA LYS A 21 12.80 9.42 -8.52
C LYS A 21 14.14 8.71 -8.33
N GLN A 22 15.22 9.29 -8.87
CA GLN A 22 16.56 8.76 -8.62
C GLN A 22 16.86 8.81 -7.11
N GLY A 23 17.41 7.72 -6.57
CA GLY A 23 17.74 7.61 -5.15
C GLY A 23 16.60 7.12 -4.24
N VAL A 24 15.37 6.96 -4.75
CA VAL A 24 14.29 6.27 -4.01
C VAL A 24 14.32 4.81 -4.41
N ALA A 25 14.57 3.93 -3.43
CA ALA A 25 14.50 2.50 -3.65
C ALA A 25 13.08 2.15 -4.14
N SER A 26 12.97 1.56 -5.32
CA SER A 26 11.68 1.06 -5.77
C SER A 26 11.37 -0.22 -4.99
N LYS A 27 10.23 -0.21 -4.32
CA LYS A 27 9.80 -1.26 -3.39
C LYS A 27 8.34 -1.60 -3.66
N PRO A 28 7.90 -2.86 -3.46
CA PRO A 28 6.49 -3.22 -3.56
C PRO A 28 5.65 -2.42 -2.57
N TYR A 29 4.48 -1.97 -3.01
CA TYR A 29 3.65 -1.09 -2.20
C TYR A 29 2.16 -1.45 -2.27
N VAL A 30 1.47 -1.51 -1.13
CA VAL A 30 0.00 -1.62 -1.08
C VAL A 30 -0.59 -0.23 -1.23
N LEU A 31 -1.24 0.04 -2.36
CA LEU A 31 -1.89 1.31 -2.66
C LEU A 31 -3.26 1.41 -1.98
N ASN A 32 -4.02 0.32 -2.04
CA ASN A 32 -5.32 0.22 -1.40
C ASN A 32 -5.51 -1.19 -0.85
N LEU A 33 -6.14 -1.28 0.30
CA LEU A 33 -6.65 -2.52 0.86
C LEU A 33 -7.97 -2.20 1.54
N CYS A 34 -9.06 -2.67 0.96
CA CYS A 34 -10.40 -2.38 1.47
C CYS A 34 -11.22 -3.65 1.65
N VAL A 35 -11.90 -3.73 2.79
CA VAL A 35 -12.98 -4.67 3.04
C VAL A 35 -14.22 -3.88 3.41
N SER A 36 -15.22 -3.95 2.53
CA SER A 36 -16.52 -3.30 2.75
C SER A 36 -17.15 -3.76 4.08
N PRO A 37 -17.82 -2.85 4.82
CA PRO A 37 -18.37 -3.14 6.15
C PRO A 37 -19.16 -4.45 6.25
N VAL A 38 -19.96 -4.77 5.25
CA VAL A 38 -20.80 -5.99 5.20
C VAL A 38 -20.00 -7.31 5.21
N PHE A 39 -18.71 -7.25 4.85
CA PHE A 39 -17.81 -8.41 4.81
C PHE A 39 -16.75 -8.41 5.93
N ARG A 40 -16.75 -7.40 6.82
CA ARG A 40 -15.76 -7.29 7.90
C ARG A 40 -15.93 -8.39 8.95
N ARG A 41 -14.91 -8.53 9.80
CA ARG A 41 -14.85 -9.50 10.92
C ARG A 41 -14.89 -10.97 10.48
N ARG A 42 -14.46 -11.25 9.25
CA ARG A 42 -14.33 -12.60 8.65
C ARG A 42 -12.87 -12.96 8.31
N GLY A 43 -11.90 -12.18 8.80
CA GLY A 43 -10.47 -12.37 8.51
C GLY A 43 -10.04 -12.04 7.08
N LEU A 44 -10.90 -11.39 6.29
CA LEU A 44 -10.63 -11.13 4.86
C LEU A 44 -9.44 -10.21 4.63
N ALA A 45 -9.27 -9.17 5.46
CA ALA A 45 -8.16 -8.23 5.31
C ALA A 45 -6.80 -8.93 5.49
N ALA A 46 -6.65 -9.78 6.52
CA ALA A 46 -5.45 -10.58 6.72
C ALA A 46 -5.19 -11.56 5.56
N LYS A 47 -6.25 -12.14 4.99
CA LYS A 47 -6.11 -13.00 3.79
C LYS A 47 -5.65 -12.23 2.56
N LEU A 48 -6.11 -10.98 2.38
CA LEU A 48 -5.65 -10.10 1.30
C LEU A 48 -4.18 -9.72 1.49
N VAL A 49 -3.77 -9.39 2.72
CA VAL A 49 -2.35 -9.13 3.05
C VAL A 49 -1.49 -10.35 2.71
N ALA A 50 -1.86 -11.54 3.19
CA ALA A 50 -1.12 -12.78 2.91
C ALA A 50 -1.06 -13.11 1.40
N LEU A 51 -2.13 -12.81 0.66
CA LEU A 51 -2.15 -12.97 -0.80
C LEU A 51 -1.15 -12.03 -1.48
N ALA A 52 -1.12 -10.76 -1.05
CA ALA A 52 -0.19 -9.76 -1.58
C ALA A 52 1.26 -10.14 -1.29
N GLU A 53 1.59 -10.46 -0.04
CA GLU A 53 2.92 -10.92 0.36
C GLU A 53 3.38 -12.13 -0.44
N ARG A 54 2.47 -13.10 -0.66
CA ARG A 54 2.76 -14.27 -1.45
C ARG A 54 3.05 -13.92 -2.91
N LEU A 55 2.25 -13.05 -3.53
CA LEU A 55 2.51 -12.59 -4.89
C LEU A 55 3.88 -11.93 -4.98
N ILE A 56 4.18 -11.03 -4.05
CA ILE A 56 5.41 -10.25 -4.03
C ILE A 56 6.63 -11.17 -3.87
N ARG A 57 6.58 -12.12 -2.95
CA ARG A 57 7.67 -13.07 -2.74
C ARG A 57 7.80 -14.10 -3.86
N ASP A 58 6.71 -14.78 -4.19
CA ASP A 58 6.76 -15.95 -5.07
C ASP A 58 6.83 -15.56 -6.56
N VAL A 59 6.30 -14.40 -6.94
CA VAL A 59 6.22 -13.96 -8.34
C VAL A 59 7.15 -12.78 -8.63
N TRP A 60 7.21 -11.77 -7.75
CA TRP A 60 8.06 -10.60 -7.97
C TRP A 60 9.48 -10.79 -7.42
N GLY A 61 9.67 -11.74 -6.50
CA GLY A 61 10.97 -12.08 -5.93
C GLY A 61 11.45 -11.13 -4.84
N ASP A 62 10.59 -10.23 -4.36
CA ASP A 62 10.95 -9.32 -3.28
C ASP A 62 10.74 -9.96 -1.91
N THR A 63 11.48 -9.46 -0.93
CA THR A 63 11.39 -9.91 0.47
C THR A 63 10.63 -8.93 1.36
N GLU A 64 10.24 -7.77 0.83
CA GLU A 64 9.66 -6.66 1.59
C GLU A 64 8.46 -6.07 0.84
N ILE A 65 7.48 -5.59 1.59
CA ILE A 65 6.30 -4.87 1.09
C ILE A 65 5.99 -3.72 2.05
N TYR A 66 5.62 -2.57 1.49
CA TYR A 66 5.33 -1.37 2.26
C TYR A 66 3.90 -0.89 2.04
N LEU A 67 3.40 -0.08 2.97
CA LEU A 67 2.12 0.60 2.87
C LEU A 67 2.14 1.84 3.75
N HIS A 68 1.17 2.71 3.56
CA HIS A 68 0.92 3.82 4.46
C HIS A 68 -0.46 3.68 5.08
N VAL A 69 -0.53 4.00 6.36
CA VAL A 69 -1.74 4.00 7.16
C VAL A 69 -1.63 5.18 8.12
N TYR A 70 -2.75 5.85 8.37
CA TYR A 70 -2.80 6.94 9.33
C TYR A 70 -2.68 6.41 10.76
N ASP A 71 -2.04 7.17 11.64
CA ASP A 71 -1.85 6.79 13.04
C ASP A 71 -3.18 6.54 13.78
N ASP A 72 -4.25 7.23 13.37
CA ASP A 72 -5.58 7.12 13.96
C ASP A 72 -6.44 5.99 13.36
N ALA A 73 -5.96 5.29 12.33
CA ALA A 73 -6.64 4.15 11.73
C ALA A 73 -6.40 2.86 12.55
N LEU A 74 -6.78 2.90 13.84
CA LEU A 74 -6.48 1.86 14.84
C LEU A 74 -6.80 0.42 14.38
N PRO A 75 -7.94 0.12 13.70
CA PRO A 75 -8.22 -1.24 13.23
C PRO A 75 -7.26 -1.73 12.14
N ALA A 76 -6.74 -0.83 11.31
CA ALA A 76 -5.77 -1.14 10.28
C ALA A 76 -4.37 -1.32 10.88
N ASN A 77 -3.97 -0.45 11.81
CA ASN A 77 -2.71 -0.58 12.55
C ASN A 77 -2.64 -1.94 13.28
N ALA A 78 -3.67 -2.28 14.04
CA ALA A 78 -3.75 -3.58 14.72
C ALA A 78 -3.75 -4.78 13.76
N LEU A 79 -4.32 -4.63 12.56
CA LEU A 79 -4.25 -5.66 11.52
C LEU A 79 -2.81 -5.85 11.04
N TYR A 80 -2.12 -4.78 10.68
CA TYR A 80 -0.77 -4.86 10.12
C TYR A 80 0.24 -5.34 11.17
N GLU A 81 0.14 -4.87 12.41
CA GLU A 81 0.93 -5.39 13.54
C GLU A 81 0.71 -6.90 13.72
N ALA A 82 -0.55 -7.37 13.67
CA ALA A 82 -0.85 -8.80 13.77
C ALA A 82 -0.34 -9.62 12.57
N CYS A 83 -0.15 -8.99 11.41
CA CYS A 83 0.50 -9.59 10.25
C CYS A 83 2.04 -9.53 10.30
N GLY A 84 2.63 -8.88 11.32
CA GLY A 84 4.08 -8.77 11.49
C GLY A 84 4.72 -7.56 10.81
N TYR A 85 3.93 -6.56 10.40
CA TYR A 85 4.47 -5.31 9.88
C TYR A 85 5.06 -4.47 11.00
N GLU A 86 6.16 -3.80 10.70
CA GLU A 86 6.84 -2.88 11.61
C GLU A 86 6.60 -1.43 11.19
N ALA A 87 6.29 -0.57 12.16
CA ALA A 87 6.13 0.84 11.91
C ALA A 87 7.49 1.49 11.60
N LEU A 88 7.58 2.12 10.43
CA LEU A 88 8.75 2.90 10.04
C LEU A 88 8.49 4.39 10.29
N GLN A 89 9.51 5.11 10.75
CA GLN A 89 9.43 6.57 10.80
C GLN A 89 9.44 7.12 9.37
N TYR A 90 8.29 7.62 8.93
CA TYR A 90 8.17 8.32 7.66
C TYR A 90 8.32 9.83 7.88
N THR A 91 9.37 10.42 7.29
CA THR A 91 9.49 11.88 7.20
C THR A 91 8.83 12.32 5.89
N TYR A 92 7.82 13.19 5.98
CA TYR A 92 7.19 13.80 4.81
C TYR A 92 8.24 14.45 3.90
N ASP A 93 8.41 13.91 2.69
CA ASP A 93 9.31 14.46 1.68
C ASP A 93 8.61 15.64 0.97
N LYS A 94 9.10 16.86 1.23
CA LYS A 94 8.58 18.09 0.62
C LYS A 94 8.88 18.19 -0.88
N GLU A 95 9.80 17.39 -1.42
CA GLU A 95 10.07 17.34 -2.86
C GLU A 95 9.04 16.51 -3.64
N PHE A 96 8.29 15.63 -2.96
CA PHE A 96 7.21 14.82 -3.56
C PHE A 96 5.91 14.98 -2.76
N PRO A 97 5.34 16.20 -2.68
CA PRO A 97 3.99 16.34 -2.18
C PRO A 97 3.07 15.59 -3.13
N TYR A 98 2.14 14.77 -2.61
CA TYR A 98 0.93 14.51 -3.39
C TYR A 98 0.39 15.89 -3.79
N SER A 99 0.25 16.16 -5.09
CA SER A 99 -0.39 17.40 -5.50
C SER A 99 -1.78 17.46 -4.85
N LYS A 100 -2.32 18.66 -4.59
CA LYS A 100 -3.68 18.78 -4.04
C LYS A 100 -4.69 17.94 -4.85
N ALA A 101 -4.51 17.87 -6.17
CA ALA A 101 -5.34 17.06 -7.06
C ALA A 101 -5.16 15.54 -6.85
N GLU A 102 -3.93 15.05 -6.66
CA GLU A 102 -3.68 13.64 -6.36
C GLU A 102 -4.16 13.25 -4.96
N ALA A 103 -4.00 14.11 -3.97
CA ALA A 103 -4.55 13.90 -2.64
C ALA A 103 -6.10 13.89 -2.66
N GLU A 104 -6.73 14.75 -3.45
CA GLU A 104 -8.19 14.78 -3.68
C GLU A 104 -8.65 13.52 -4.44
N LEU A 105 -7.89 13.07 -5.44
CA LEU A 105 -8.17 11.87 -6.23
C LEU A 105 -8.06 10.61 -5.35
N LEU A 106 -7.02 10.52 -4.52
CA LEU A 106 -6.87 9.42 -3.55
C LEU A 106 -8.02 9.44 -2.54
N ARG A 107 -8.45 10.61 -2.05
CA ARG A 107 -9.64 10.72 -1.18
C ARG A 107 -10.94 10.28 -1.83
N THR A 108 -11.06 10.41 -3.15
CA THR A 108 -12.30 10.12 -3.90
C THR A 108 -12.30 8.75 -4.58
N SER A 109 -11.12 8.15 -4.79
CA SER A 109 -10.94 6.87 -5.49
C SER A 109 -10.71 5.70 -4.55
N THR A 110 -10.39 5.97 -3.27
CA THR A 110 -10.23 4.96 -2.22
C THR A 110 -11.54 4.90 -1.43
N TRP A 111 -12.42 3.95 -1.78
CA TRP A 111 -13.72 3.71 -1.11
C TRP A 111 -13.62 2.62 -0.05
#